data_AF-A0A6V7JAK5-F1
#
_entry.id   AF-A0A6V7JAK5-F1
#
_cell.length_a   1.000
_cell.length_b   1.000
_cell.length_c   1.000
_cell.angle_alpha   90.00
_cell.angle_beta   90.00
_cell.angle_gamma   90.00
#
_symmetry.space_group_name_H-M   'P 1'
#
loop_
_entity.id
_entity.type
_entity.pdbx_description
1 polymer ?
#
loop_
_entity_poly.entity_id
_entity_poly.type
_entity_poly.pdbx_seq_one_letter_code
_entity_poly.pdbx_strand_id
1 'polypeptide(L)'
;VGMRLLEVNGTSLLGVTHQEAVNVLRCSGNTITLVVCKGYDKSEVEHQLSLSASGRESKESKTSEPTTEHKEPQSDGLKSLSQSVSSLDREDEETATIRQEQEMKAELVAWEQEERERALLEHREKSTPEK
;
A
#
# COMPACT_ATOMS: atom_id res chain seq x y z
N VAL A 1 -4.48 8.52 20.14
CA VAL A 1 -5.03 9.18 18.93
C VAL A 1 -6.32 9.93 19.17
N GLY A 2 -6.63 10.91 18.32
CA GLY A 2 -7.88 11.69 18.34
C GLY A 2 -8.92 11.26 17.30
N MET A 3 -9.98 12.06 17.16
CA MET A 3 -11.05 11.88 16.17
C MET A 3 -10.85 12.82 14.99
N ARG A 4 -11.34 12.42 13.81
CA ARG A 4 -11.37 13.27 12.61
C ARG A 4 -12.79 13.72 12.33
N LEU A 5 -12.95 15.01 12.07
CA LEU A 5 -14.23 15.62 11.74
C LEU A 5 -14.52 15.48 10.25
N LEU A 6 -15.72 14.98 9.92
CA LEU A 6 -16.18 14.75 8.56
C LEU A 6 -17.24 15.76 8.16
N GLU A 7 -18.16 16.11 9.08
CA GLU A 7 -19.25 17.05 8.81
C GLU A 7 -19.60 17.92 10.02
N VAL A 8 -20.09 19.13 9.75
CA VAL A 8 -20.63 20.07 10.74
C VAL A 8 -21.99 20.55 10.28
N ASN A 9 -23.03 20.29 11.07
CA ASN A 9 -24.42 20.63 10.75
C ASN A 9 -24.86 20.17 9.34
N GLY A 10 -24.41 18.98 8.92
CA GLY A 10 -24.67 18.41 7.59
C GLY A 10 -23.81 18.98 6.45
N THR A 11 -22.87 19.88 6.73
CA THR A 11 -21.90 20.39 5.76
C THR A 11 -20.66 19.51 5.76
N SER A 12 -20.35 18.88 4.62
CA SER A 12 -19.14 18.08 4.44
C SER A 12 -17.87 18.92 4.52
N LEU A 13 -16.89 18.43 5.28
CA LEU A 13 -15.55 19.01 5.39
C LEU A 13 -14.53 18.27 4.50
N LEU A 14 -14.97 17.40 3.59
CA LEU A 14 -14.07 16.72 2.67
C LEU A 14 -13.68 17.66 1.52
N GLY A 15 -12.38 17.83 1.30
CA GLY A 15 -11.85 18.66 0.21
C GLY A 15 -11.90 20.17 0.46
N VAL A 16 -12.42 20.62 1.60
CA VAL A 16 -12.41 22.04 1.98
C VAL A 16 -11.06 22.42 2.59
N THR A 17 -10.69 23.70 2.48
CA THR A 17 -9.50 24.21 3.15
C THR A 17 -9.71 24.27 4.67
N HIS A 18 -8.61 24.28 5.41
CA HIS A 18 -8.66 24.45 6.86
C HIS A 18 -9.43 25.72 7.27
N GLN A 19 -9.22 26.82 6.54
CA GLN A 19 -9.87 28.09 6.85
C GLN A 19 -11.39 28.02 6.63
N GLU A 20 -11.85 27.33 5.59
CA GLU A 20 -13.28 27.12 5.35
C GLU A 20 -13.90 26.24 6.43
N ALA A 21 -13.25 25.14 6.82
CA ALA A 21 -13.72 24.31 7.93
C ALA A 21 -13.86 25.10 9.24
N VAL A 22 -12.86 25.95 9.55
CA VAL A 22 -12.91 26.86 10.71
C VAL A 22 -14.08 27.84 10.58
N ASN A 23 -14.35 28.35 9.39
CA ASN A 23 -15.47 29.27 9.17
C ASN A 23 -16.83 28.57 9.41
N VAL A 24 -17.02 27.35 8.89
CA VAL A 24 -18.22 26.55 9.13
C VAL A 24 -18.46 26.33 10.64
N LEU A 25 -17.40 26.00 11.38
CA LEU A 25 -17.45 25.87 12.84
C LEU A 25 -17.82 27.19 13.54
N ARG A 26 -17.22 28.32 13.14
CA ARG A 26 -17.50 29.64 13.72
C ARG A 26 -18.91 30.16 13.40
N CYS A 27 -19.40 29.85 12.21
CA CYS A 27 -20.76 30.19 11.79
C CYS A 27 -21.82 29.28 12.41
N SER A 28 -21.41 28.21 13.10
CA SER A 28 -22.35 27.35 13.81
C SER A 28 -22.92 28.09 15.04
N GLY A 29 -24.22 27.91 15.28
CA GLY A 29 -24.92 28.54 16.40
C GLY A 29 -24.63 27.88 17.75
N ASN A 30 -25.56 28.01 18.70
CA ASN A 30 -25.42 27.44 20.04
C ASN A 30 -25.41 25.90 20.07
N THR A 31 -25.97 25.27 19.04
CA THR A 31 -26.04 23.80 18.90
C THR A 31 -25.32 23.38 17.64
N ILE A 32 -24.47 22.36 17.75
CA ILE A 32 -23.66 21.84 16.64
C ILE A 32 -23.82 20.32 16.57
N THR A 33 -24.20 19.82 15.41
CA THR A 33 -24.20 18.39 15.08
C THR A 33 -22.92 18.06 14.32
N LEU A 34 -22.18 17.04 14.77
CA LEU A 34 -20.90 16.66 14.19
C LEU A 34 -20.94 15.21 13.73
N VAL A 35 -20.38 14.95 12.55
CA VAL A 35 -20.07 13.58 12.09
C VAL A 35 -18.57 13.39 12.16
N VAL A 36 -18.13 12.36 12.87
CA VAL A 36 -16.71 12.13 13.21
C VAL A 36 -16.34 10.67 13.00
N CYS A 37 -15.07 10.40 12.70
CA CYS A 37 -14.51 9.05 12.65
C CYS A 37 -13.26 8.93 13.51
N LYS A 38 -12.81 7.70 13.74
CA LYS A 38 -11.55 7.44 14.44
C LYS A 38 -10.40 8.01 13.60
N GLY A 39 -9.51 8.76 14.25
CA GLY A 39 -8.28 9.23 13.61
C GLY A 39 -7.32 8.08 13.32
N TYR A 40 -6.33 8.35 12.48
CA TYR A 40 -5.29 7.38 12.13
C TYR A 40 -4.35 7.16 13.32
N ASP A 41 -4.27 5.92 13.81
CA ASP A 41 -3.26 5.47 14.77
C ASP A 41 -2.31 4.49 14.09
N LYS A 42 -1.03 4.85 14.00
CA LYS A 42 -0.04 4.00 13.33
C LYS A 42 0.08 2.63 14.01
N SER A 43 0.09 2.58 15.33
CA SER A 43 0.24 1.34 16.09
C SER A 43 -0.97 0.43 15.93
N GLU A 44 -2.18 1.00 15.94
CA GLU A 44 -3.40 0.21 15.70
C GLU A 44 -3.45 -0.37 14.30
N VAL A 45 -3.08 0.44 13.31
CA VAL A 45 -3.05 0.04 11.90
C VAL A 45 -2.00 -1.06 11.69
N GLU A 46 -0.79 -0.92 12.25
CA GLU A 46 0.26 -1.94 12.19
C GLU A 46 -0.16 -3.25 12.86
N HIS A 47 -0.83 -3.19 14.02
CA HIS A 47 -1.34 -4.37 14.71
C HIS A 47 -2.46 -5.07 13.92
N GLN A 48 -3.38 -4.30 13.33
CA GLN A 48 -4.46 -4.85 12.52
C GLN A 48 -3.95 -5.48 11.22
N LEU A 49 -2.93 -4.88 10.59
CA LEU A 49 -2.23 -5.46 9.44
C LEU A 49 -1.53 -6.78 9.83
N SER A 50 -0.81 -6.81 10.96
CA SER A 50 -0.16 -8.02 11.48
C SER A 50 -1.15 -9.16 11.78
N LEU A 51 -2.28 -8.85 12.41
CA LEU A 51 -3.35 -9.82 12.67
C LEU A 51 -4.01 -10.32 11.39
N SER A 52 -4.22 -9.45 10.40
CA SER A 52 -4.81 -9.82 9.12
C SER A 52 -3.91 -10.70 8.25
N ALA A 53 -2.59 -10.63 8.45
CA ALA A 53 -1.61 -11.53 7.81
C ALA A 53 -1.53 -12.91 8.48
N SER A 54 -1.97 -13.03 9.74
CA SER A 54 -1.94 -14.29 10.52
C SER A 54 -3.26 -15.07 10.46
N GLY A 55 -4.07 -14.84 9.43
CA GLY A 55 -5.39 -15.46 9.27
C GLY A 55 -5.36 -16.89 8.74
N ARG A 56 -4.65 -17.83 9.40
CA ARG A 56 -4.92 -19.28 9.33
C ARG A 56 -4.55 -19.98 10.65
N GLU A 57 -5.50 -20.77 11.14
CA GLU A 57 -5.42 -21.78 12.22
C GLU A 57 -5.84 -21.38 13.65
N SER A 58 -7.15 -21.47 13.89
CA SER A 58 -7.80 -22.40 14.84
C SER A 58 -7.21 -22.64 16.25
N LYS A 59 -8.07 -22.32 17.25
CA LYS A 59 -8.47 -23.17 18.40
C LYS A 59 -7.79 -22.99 19.79
N GLU A 60 -8.61 -22.48 20.72
CA GLU A 60 -8.89 -22.96 22.10
C GLU A 60 -7.85 -22.82 23.26
N SER A 61 -8.26 -22.02 24.26
CA SER A 61 -8.20 -22.17 25.74
C SER A 61 -6.90 -22.53 26.50
N LYS A 62 -6.62 -21.73 27.55
CA LYS A 62 -6.26 -22.11 28.97
C LYS A 62 -5.75 -20.87 29.73
N THR A 63 -6.51 -20.27 30.65
CA THR A 63 -6.58 -20.51 32.12
C THR A 63 -5.27 -20.33 32.90
N SER A 64 -5.30 -19.34 33.82
CA SER A 64 -4.69 -19.28 35.17
C SER A 64 -3.30 -18.61 35.36
N GLU A 65 -3.31 -17.47 36.08
CA GLU A 65 -2.22 -16.87 36.91
C GLU A 65 -1.88 -17.73 38.17
N PRO A 66 -1.06 -17.30 39.16
CA PRO A 66 0.36 -16.85 39.18
C PRO A 66 1.18 -17.54 40.33
N THR A 67 2.50 -17.28 40.48
CA THR A 67 3.39 -17.33 41.71
C THR A 67 4.83 -17.73 41.31
N THR A 68 5.84 -16.87 41.42
CA THR A 68 6.73 -16.55 42.58
C THR A 68 8.15 -17.14 42.41
N GLU A 69 9.11 -16.24 42.17
CA GLU A 69 10.54 -16.20 42.52
C GLU A 69 11.49 -17.39 42.17
N HIS A 70 12.50 -17.13 41.32
CA HIS A 70 13.91 -16.89 41.73
C HIS A 70 14.89 -17.00 40.54
N LYS A 71 15.80 -16.01 40.48
CA LYS A 71 17.20 -16.07 39.94
C LYS A 71 17.45 -15.63 38.50
N GLU A 72 17.81 -14.35 38.36
CA GLU A 72 18.67 -13.83 37.27
C GLU A 72 20.15 -14.25 37.52
N PRO A 73 21.02 -14.40 36.49
CA PRO A 73 21.57 -13.22 35.79
C PRO A 73 21.78 -13.35 34.26
N GLN A 74 21.58 -12.20 33.59
CA GLN A 74 22.25 -11.66 32.39
C GLN A 74 22.48 -12.55 31.15
N SER A 75 21.78 -12.21 30.06
CA SER A 75 22.44 -11.88 28.78
C SER A 75 21.46 -11.16 27.84
N ASP A 76 21.79 -9.92 27.47
CA ASP A 76 21.24 -9.23 26.30
C ASP A 76 21.22 -10.13 25.07
N GLY A 77 20.12 -10.12 24.32
CA GLY A 77 20.09 -10.78 23.03
C GLY A 77 18.70 -11.09 22.53
N LEU A 78 18.05 -10.08 21.97
CA LEU A 78 17.06 -10.28 20.92
C LEU A 78 17.73 -11.11 19.82
N LYS A 79 17.38 -12.39 19.71
CA LYS A 79 17.82 -13.26 18.62
C LYS A 79 16.66 -14.14 18.21
N SER A 80 15.80 -13.56 17.38
CA SER A 80 14.99 -14.35 16.45
C SER A 80 15.97 -15.08 15.53
N LEU A 81 16.22 -16.37 15.81
CA LEU A 81 16.70 -17.30 14.79
C LEU A 81 16.48 -18.76 15.23
N SER A 82 15.52 -19.42 14.58
CA SER A 82 15.52 -20.86 14.32
C SER A 82 14.89 -21.01 12.93
N GLN A 83 15.72 -20.88 11.88
CA GLN A 83 16.18 -22.00 11.04
C GLN A 83 15.01 -22.84 10.51
N SER A 84 14.59 -22.65 9.25
CA SER A 84 15.01 -23.56 8.16
C SER A 84 15.00 -22.92 6.76
N VAL A 85 16.20 -22.85 6.16
CA VAL A 85 16.65 -22.85 4.74
C VAL A 85 15.74 -22.40 3.57
N SER A 86 16.14 -21.33 2.89
CA SER A 86 16.46 -21.38 1.45
C SER A 86 17.58 -20.39 1.13
N SER A 87 18.51 -20.84 0.29
CA SER A 87 19.84 -20.31 0.03
C SER A 87 19.84 -18.96 -0.70
N LEU A 88 20.89 -18.18 -0.44
CA LEU A 88 21.69 -17.43 -1.42
C LEU A 88 21.00 -17.10 -2.76
N ASP A 89 20.62 -15.84 -2.98
CA ASP A 89 21.21 -15.00 -4.03
C ASP A 89 20.84 -13.52 -3.78
N ARG A 90 21.82 -12.63 -3.65
CA ARG A 90 21.61 -11.18 -3.44
C ARG A 90 22.11 -10.36 -4.64
N GLU A 91 22.15 -10.96 -5.84
CA GLU A 91 22.56 -10.30 -7.09
C GLU A 91 21.45 -10.29 -8.17
N ASP A 92 20.24 -10.77 -7.87
CA ASP A 92 19.15 -10.97 -8.85
C ASP A 92 18.30 -9.71 -9.15
N GLU A 93 18.16 -8.74 -8.23
CA GLU A 93 17.23 -7.61 -8.44
C GLU A 93 17.69 -6.64 -9.56
N GLU A 94 18.99 -6.36 -9.67
CA GLU A 94 19.50 -5.47 -10.72
C GLU A 94 19.41 -6.15 -12.09
N THR A 95 19.74 -7.45 -12.15
CA THR A 95 19.66 -8.26 -13.38
C THR A 95 18.22 -8.45 -13.87
N ALA A 96 17.28 -8.67 -12.95
CA ALA A 96 15.86 -8.77 -13.25
C ALA A 96 15.30 -7.45 -13.79
N THR A 97 15.70 -6.33 -13.16
CA THR A 97 15.31 -4.99 -13.61
C THR A 97 15.88 -4.68 -14.99
N ILE A 98 17.16 -4.97 -15.23
CA ILE A 98 17.82 -4.77 -16.53
C ILE A 98 17.16 -5.61 -17.63
N ARG A 99 16.79 -6.86 -17.32
CA ARG A 99 16.10 -7.74 -18.26
C ARG A 99 14.72 -7.20 -18.63
N GLN A 100 13.93 -6.78 -17.64
CA GLN A 100 12.61 -6.18 -17.88
C GLN A 100 12.71 -4.91 -18.74
N GLU A 101 13.73 -4.07 -18.49
CA GLU A 101 13.95 -2.87 -19.28
C GLU A 101 14.34 -3.20 -20.74
N GLN A 102 15.15 -4.24 -20.95
CA GLN A 102 15.50 -4.72 -22.30
C GLN A 102 14.29 -5.28 -23.05
N GLU A 103 13.44 -6.03 -22.36
CA GLU A 103 12.20 -6.58 -22.92
C GLU A 103 11.25 -5.44 -23.33
N MET A 104 11.05 -4.44 -22.46
CA MET A 104 10.24 -3.26 -22.76
C MET A 104 10.81 -2.43 -23.92
N LYS A 105 12.14 -2.28 -23.99
CA LYS A 105 12.81 -1.60 -25.11
C LYS A 105 12.64 -2.36 -26.42
N ALA A 106 12.71 -3.68 -26.40
CA ALA A 106 12.51 -4.51 -27.58
C ALA A 106 11.07 -4.43 -28.11
N GLU A 107 10.09 -4.41 -27.21
CA GLU A 107 8.67 -4.22 -27.57
C GLU A 107 8.46 -2.87 -28.29
N LEU A 108 9.07 -1.79 -27.78
CA LEU A 108 8.97 -0.47 -28.40
C LEU A 108 9.59 -0.43 -29.80
N VAL A 109 10.76 -1.05 -29.97
CA VAL A 109 11.45 -1.15 -31.28
C VAL A 109 10.65 -2.00 -32.26
N ALA A 110 10.03 -3.08 -31.79
CA ALA A 110 9.18 -3.93 -32.64
C ALA A 110 7.96 -3.14 -33.16
N TRP A 111 7.33 -2.34 -32.30
CA TRP A 111 6.20 -1.51 -32.70
C TRP A 111 6.59 -0.42 -33.71
N GLU A 112 7.74 0.24 -33.54
CA GLU A 112 8.24 1.21 -34.53
C GLU A 112 8.51 0.56 -35.89
N GLN A 113 9.03 -0.67 -35.91
CA GLN A 113 9.22 -1.44 -37.13
C GLN A 113 7.90 -1.81 -37.79
N GLU A 114 6.91 -2.26 -37.00
CA GLU A 114 5.57 -2.56 -37.50
C GLU A 114 4.91 -1.31 -38.09
N GLU A 115 5.01 -0.15 -37.42
CA GLU A 115 4.49 1.11 -37.94
C GLU A 115 5.15 1.48 -39.27
N ARG A 116 6.48 1.31 -39.38
CA ARG A 116 7.23 1.57 -40.60
C ARG A 116 6.83 0.62 -41.73
N GLU A 117 6.65 -0.67 -41.43
CA GLU A 117 6.18 -1.65 -42.40
C GLU A 117 4.74 -1.37 -42.83
N ARG A 118 3.88 -1.01 -41.89
CA ARG A 118 2.49 -0.62 -42.16
C ARG A 118 2.43 0.59 -43.08
N ALA A 119 3.25 1.61 -42.84
CA ALA A 119 3.35 2.77 -43.72
C ALA A 119 3.85 2.41 -45.12
N LEU A 120 4.80 1.48 -45.25
CA LEU A 120 5.29 0.99 -46.54
C LEU A 120 4.22 0.19 -47.30
N LEU A 121 3.45 -0.64 -46.62
CA LEU A 121 2.32 -1.37 -47.19
C LEU A 121 1.24 -0.42 -47.68
N GLU A 122 0.88 0.57 -46.87
CA GLU A 122 -0.08 1.60 -47.26
C GLU A 122 0.41 2.41 -48.47
N HIS A 123 1.71 2.70 -48.56
CA HIS A 123 2.27 3.40 -49.72
C HIS A 123 2.31 2.50 -50.97
N ARG A 124 2.55 1.20 -50.81
CA ARG A 124 2.56 0.21 -51.89
C ARG A 124 1.16 0.00 -52.47
N GLU A 125 0.15 -0.10 -51.61
CA GLU A 125 -1.25 -0.29 -52.03
C GLU A 125 -1.78 0.91 -52.82
N LYS A 126 -1.37 2.13 -52.46
CA LYS A 126 -1.65 3.37 -53.21
C LYS A 126 -0.98 3.43 -54.59
N SER A 127 0.03 2.59 -54.84
CA SER A 127 0.89 2.65 -56.03
C SER A 127 0.58 1.58 -57.09
N THR A 128 -0.35 0.67 -56.85
CA THR A 128 -0.85 -0.25 -57.88
C THR A 128 -2.03 0.37 -58.63
N PRO A 129 -1.84 0.91 -59.85
CA PRO A 129 -2.98 1.22 -60.71
C PRO A 129 -3.60 -0.11 -61.18
N GLU A 130 -4.87 -0.30 -60.84
CA GLU A 130 -5.72 -1.33 -61.41
C GLU A 130 -5.71 -1.19 -62.94
N LYS A 131 -5.34 -2.25 -63.67
CA LYS A 131 -5.31 -2.29 -65.13
C LYS A 131 -6.30 -3.31 -65.65
#